data_AF-A0A8E5IHF1-F1
#
_entry.id   AF-A0A8E5IHF1-F1
#
_cell.length_a   1.000
_cell.length_b   1.000
_cell.length_c   1.000
_cell.angle_alpha   90.00
_cell.angle_beta   90.00
_cell.angle_gamma   90.00
#
_symmetry.space_group_name_H-M   'P 1'
#
loop_
_entity.id
_entity.type
_entity.pdbx_description
1 polymer ?
#
loop_
_entity_poly.entity_id
_entity_poly.type
_entity_poly.pdbx_seq_one_letter_code
_entity_poly.pdbx_strand_id
1 'polypeptide(L)'
;MSIRELNLTKEQHDWLNGWLELWGAWVYSGRLEKRMSSVIAKFMESVEPGRIMTRPMCNDDDGMLISQVVDSVMYIDKKAFGILLSYYAHGSSKHAIASYYHRVARPRKMLCRGGGRIQKPSLATCRREVDEILNASLFMIYPVLDSAFKNRKRVEKIKHVA
;
A
#
# COMPACT_ATOMS: atom_id res chain seq x y z
N MET A 1 -6.03 27.17 15.28
CA MET A 1 -6.19 26.20 14.18
C MET A 1 -6.38 24.84 14.78
N SER A 2 -7.58 24.26 14.67
CA SER A 2 -7.79 22.86 15.04
C SER A 2 -6.99 22.01 14.06
N ILE A 3 -5.96 21.31 14.54
CA ILE A 3 -5.23 20.31 13.76
C ILE A 3 -6.25 19.19 13.54
N ARG A 4 -6.98 19.23 12.41
CA ARG A 4 -7.78 18.09 11.99
C ARG A 4 -6.79 16.96 11.76
N GLU A 5 -6.94 15.86 12.48
CA GLU A 5 -6.16 14.65 12.22
C GLU A 5 -6.32 14.30 10.75
N LEU A 6 -5.20 14.16 10.03
CA LEU A 6 -5.17 13.86 8.59
C LEU A 6 -5.53 12.40 8.37
N ASN A 7 -6.81 12.07 8.53
CA ASN A 7 -7.38 10.75 8.36
C ASN A 7 -8.52 10.81 7.33
N LEU A 8 -8.67 9.72 6.58
CA LEU A 8 -9.81 9.54 5.68
C LEU A 8 -11.09 9.33 6.49
N THR A 9 -12.24 9.70 5.92
CA THR A 9 -13.52 9.24 6.47
C THR A 9 -13.65 7.73 6.29
N LYS A 10 -14.54 7.09 7.08
CA LYS A 10 -14.75 5.64 6.99
C LYS A 10 -15.11 5.21 5.56
N GLU A 11 -16.01 5.94 4.89
CA GLU A 11 -16.43 5.63 3.52
C GLU A 11 -15.27 5.75 2.52
N GLN A 12 -14.45 6.80 2.64
CA GLN A 12 -13.26 6.99 1.81
C GLN A 12 -12.24 5.87 2.02
N HIS A 13 -12.03 5.48 3.28
CA HIS A 13 -11.16 4.38 3.64
C HIS A 13 -11.67 3.05 3.07
N ASP A 14 -12.94 2.72 3.27
CA ASP A 14 -13.52 1.46 2.81
C ASP A 14 -13.50 1.33 1.29
N TRP A 15 -13.79 2.43 0.57
CA TRP A 15 -13.67 2.49 -0.89
C TRP A 15 -12.23 2.28 -1.36
N LEU A 16 -11.27 3.01 -0.78
CA LEU A 16 -9.86 2.89 -1.17
C LEU A 16 -9.30 1.51 -0.83
N ASN A 17 -9.63 0.99 0.36
CA ASN A 17 -9.17 -0.31 0.82
C ASN A 17 -9.66 -1.42 -0.13
N GLY A 18 -10.93 -1.37 -0.57
CA GLY A 18 -11.45 -2.33 -1.55
C GLY A 18 -10.67 -2.31 -2.87
N TRP A 19 -10.35 -1.12 -3.39
CA TRP A 19 -9.54 -1.00 -4.62
C TRP A 19 -8.11 -1.51 -4.43
N LEU A 20 -7.47 -1.21 -3.30
CA LEU A 20 -6.10 -1.66 -3.02
C LEU A 20 -6.04 -3.17 -2.75
N GLU A 21 -7.09 -3.80 -2.22
CA GLU A 21 -7.18 -5.26 -2.11
C GLU A 21 -7.24 -5.93 -3.48
N LEU A 22 -8.09 -5.43 -4.39
CA LEU A 22 -8.20 -5.92 -5.76
C LEU A 22 -6.89 -5.72 -6.55
N TRP A 23 -6.29 -4.53 -6.43
CA TRP A 23 -5.00 -4.22 -7.03
C TRP A 23 -3.88 -5.08 -6.44
N GLY A 24 -3.86 -5.28 -5.13
CA GLY A 24 -2.87 -6.12 -4.47
C GLY A 24 -2.92 -7.56 -4.98
N ALA A 25 -4.11 -8.13 -5.13
CA ALA A 25 -4.29 -9.44 -5.74
C ALA A 25 -3.83 -9.47 -7.22
N TRP A 26 -4.11 -8.41 -7.98
CA TRP A 26 -3.66 -8.28 -9.37
C TRP A 26 -2.12 -8.21 -9.48
N VAL A 27 -1.47 -7.39 -8.65
CA VAL A 27 0.00 -7.30 -8.57
C VAL A 27 0.61 -8.64 -8.18
N TYR A 28 0.04 -9.31 -7.18
CA TYR A 28 0.52 -10.59 -6.70
C TYR A 28 0.48 -11.68 -7.78
N SER A 29 -0.41 -11.53 -8.76
CA SER A 29 -0.52 -12.46 -9.89
C SER A 29 0.61 -12.35 -10.92
N GLY A 30 1.49 -11.34 -10.80
CA GLY A 30 2.62 -11.12 -11.70
C GLY A 30 2.27 -10.45 -13.03
N ARG A 31 1.05 -9.91 -13.16
CA ARG A 31 0.56 -9.22 -14.39
C ARG A 31 1.19 -7.86 -14.65
N LEU A 32 1.81 -7.24 -13.64
CA LEU A 32 2.45 -5.93 -13.81
C LEU A 32 3.80 -6.07 -14.53
N GLU A 33 3.97 -5.34 -15.64
CA GLU A 33 5.27 -5.26 -16.32
C GLU A 33 6.35 -4.62 -15.44
N LYS A 34 7.53 -5.25 -15.37
CA LYS A 34 8.63 -4.81 -14.49
C LYS A 34 9.07 -3.36 -14.71
N ARG A 35 8.92 -2.83 -15.93
CA ARG A 35 9.31 -1.45 -16.29
C ARG A 35 8.43 -0.39 -15.63
N MET A 36 7.22 -0.77 -15.21
CA MET A 36 6.23 0.17 -14.65
C MET A 36 6.50 0.55 -13.20
N SER A 37 7.15 -0.31 -12.42
CA SER A 37 7.64 0.03 -11.09
C SER A 37 8.78 -0.88 -10.68
N SER A 38 9.97 -0.30 -10.49
CA SER A 38 11.14 -1.04 -10.01
C SER A 38 10.96 -1.59 -8.59
N VAL A 39 10.17 -0.91 -7.75
CA VAL A 39 9.88 -1.33 -6.37
C VAL A 39 8.95 -2.54 -6.36
N ILE A 40 7.86 -2.49 -7.12
CA ILE A 40 6.90 -3.60 -7.20
C ILE A 40 7.57 -4.82 -7.85
N ALA A 41 8.36 -4.62 -8.91
CA ALA A 41 9.08 -5.70 -9.57
C ALA A 41 10.01 -6.46 -8.60
N LYS A 42 10.83 -5.71 -7.84
CA LYS A 42 11.76 -6.30 -6.86
C LYS A 42 11.02 -6.98 -5.70
N PHE A 43 9.87 -6.45 -5.30
CA PHE A 43 9.03 -7.10 -4.29
C PHE A 43 8.49 -8.44 -4.81
N MET A 44 7.95 -8.47 -6.02
CA MET A 44 7.41 -9.69 -6.62
C MET A 44 8.47 -10.76 -6.89
N GLU A 45 9.72 -10.38 -7.18
CA GLU A 45 10.84 -11.31 -7.27
C GLU A 45 11.19 -12.00 -5.94
N SER A 46 10.82 -11.39 -4.81
CA SER A 46 11.06 -11.97 -3.47
C SER A 46 9.97 -12.95 -3.01
N VAL A 47 8.89 -13.08 -3.77
CA VAL A 47 7.73 -13.92 -3.44
C VAL A 47 7.88 -15.30 -4.10
N GLU A 48 7.44 -16.35 -3.41
CA GLU A 48 7.44 -17.72 -3.95
C GLU A 48 6.49 -17.88 -5.17
N PRO A 49 6.98 -18.42 -6.30
CA PRO A 49 6.15 -18.67 -7.47
C PRO A 49 5.21 -19.87 -7.24
N GLY A 50 4.06 -19.89 -7.93
CA GLY A 50 3.17 -21.06 -7.97
C GLY A 50 2.06 -21.12 -6.92
N ARG A 51 1.81 -20.05 -6.16
CA ARG A 51 0.67 -19.97 -5.26
C ARG A 51 -0.66 -19.90 -6.02
N ILE A 52 -1.66 -20.61 -5.50
CA ILE A 52 -3.04 -20.55 -6.02
C ILE A 52 -3.61 -19.16 -5.76
N MET A 53 -4.16 -18.54 -6.80
CA MET A 53 -4.85 -17.26 -6.70
C MET A 53 -6.24 -17.47 -6.11
N THR A 54 -6.44 -17.05 -4.86
CA THR A 54 -7.71 -17.24 -4.13
C THR A 54 -8.52 -15.95 -3.97
N ARG A 55 -7.91 -14.79 -4.22
CA ARG A 55 -8.53 -13.46 -4.04
C ARG A 55 -9.04 -12.91 -5.37
N PRO A 56 -10.18 -12.19 -5.37
CA PRO A 56 -10.63 -11.46 -6.56
C PRO A 56 -9.60 -10.38 -6.90
N MET A 57 -9.46 -10.09 -8.19
CA MET A 57 -8.54 -9.08 -8.72
C MET A 57 -9.29 -8.08 -9.61
N CYS A 58 -8.74 -6.88 -9.77
CA CYS A 58 -9.24 -5.93 -10.75
C CYS A 58 -8.89 -6.35 -12.19
N ASN A 59 -9.47 -5.68 -13.18
CA ASN A 59 -9.04 -5.82 -14.57
C ASN A 59 -7.67 -5.16 -14.79
N ASP A 60 -7.02 -5.46 -15.92
CA ASP A 60 -5.67 -4.98 -16.20
C ASP A 60 -5.58 -3.45 -16.32
N ASP A 61 -6.60 -2.78 -16.86
CA ASP A 61 -6.62 -1.31 -16.99
C ASP A 61 -6.67 -0.61 -15.62
N ASP A 62 -7.54 -1.08 -14.73
CA ASP A 62 -7.63 -0.61 -13.34
C ASP A 62 -6.34 -0.95 -12.59
N GLY A 63 -5.79 -2.15 -12.79
CA GLY A 63 -4.53 -2.60 -12.20
C GLY A 63 -3.36 -1.70 -12.59
N MET A 64 -3.23 -1.35 -13.87
CA MET A 64 -2.21 -0.43 -14.37
C MET A 64 -2.41 0.99 -13.86
N LEU A 65 -3.63 1.53 -13.89
CA LEU A 65 -3.94 2.88 -13.40
C LEU A 65 -3.59 3.01 -11.92
N ILE A 66 -4.04 2.07 -11.09
CA ILE A 66 -3.74 2.08 -9.65
C ILE A 66 -2.23 1.94 -9.42
N SER A 67 -1.54 1.09 -10.18
CA SER A 67 -0.08 0.94 -10.07
C SER A 67 0.67 2.23 -10.36
N GLN A 68 0.28 2.97 -11.41
CA GLN A 68 0.88 4.27 -11.74
C GLN A 68 0.63 5.30 -10.64
N VAL A 69 -0.58 5.35 -10.09
CA VAL A 69 -0.91 6.25 -8.97
C VAL A 69 -0.08 5.90 -7.75
N VAL A 70 -0.09 4.64 -7.32
CA VAL A 70 0.66 4.19 -6.13
C VAL A 70 2.16 4.44 -6.30
N ASP A 71 2.73 4.15 -7.48
CA ASP A 71 4.15 4.43 -7.75
C ASP A 71 4.44 5.94 -7.69
N SER A 72 3.62 6.78 -8.34
CA SER A 72 3.78 8.24 -8.35
C SER A 72 3.67 8.90 -6.98
N VAL A 73 2.98 8.28 -6.02
CA VAL A 73 2.82 8.78 -4.65
C VAL A 73 3.86 8.18 -3.70
N MET A 74 4.10 6.87 -3.80
CA MET A 74 4.88 6.12 -2.80
C MET A 74 6.36 5.98 -3.16
N TYR A 75 6.81 6.36 -4.37
CA TYR A 75 8.22 6.23 -4.77
C TYR A 75 9.20 6.93 -3.82
N ILE A 76 8.76 8.00 -3.15
CA ILE A 76 9.56 8.79 -2.21
C ILE A 76 9.90 8.01 -0.92
N ASP A 77 9.04 7.09 -0.49
CA ASP A 77 9.22 6.29 0.73
C ASP A 77 9.15 4.80 0.41
N LYS A 78 10.32 4.24 0.10
CA LYS A 78 10.48 2.80 -0.20
C LYS A 78 10.06 1.89 0.97
N LYS A 79 10.16 2.37 2.21
CA LYS A 79 9.78 1.58 3.38
C LYS A 79 8.26 1.52 3.52
N ALA A 80 7.58 2.66 3.41
CA ALA A 80 6.12 2.70 3.39
C ALA A 80 5.55 1.91 2.21
N PHE A 81 6.17 2.03 1.03
CA PHE A 81 5.79 1.25 -0.15
C PHE A 81 5.96 -0.26 0.09
N GLY A 82 7.08 -0.70 0.68
CA GLY A 82 7.29 -2.10 1.03
C GLY A 82 6.27 -2.64 2.04
N ILE A 83 5.86 -1.82 3.01
CA ILE A 83 4.80 -2.16 3.97
C ILE A 83 3.44 -2.28 3.26
N LEU A 84 3.11 -1.34 2.36
CA LEU A 84 1.89 -1.35 1.57
C LEU A 84 1.78 -2.62 0.71
N LEU A 85 2.87 -2.99 0.02
CA LEU A 85 2.93 -4.21 -0.80
C LEU A 85 2.85 -5.47 0.05
N SER A 86 3.52 -5.49 1.19
CA SER A 86 3.43 -6.62 2.13
C SER A 86 1.98 -6.83 2.62
N TYR A 87 1.26 -5.73 2.85
CA TYR A 87 -0.13 -5.76 3.30
C TYR A 87 -1.11 -6.14 2.19
N TYR A 88 -1.16 -5.40 1.08
CA TYR A 88 -2.15 -5.61 0.02
C TYR A 88 -1.74 -6.70 -0.99
N ALA A 89 -0.49 -6.68 -1.46
CA ALA A 89 -0.05 -7.64 -2.48
C ALA A 89 0.21 -9.02 -1.86
N HIS A 90 1.09 -9.14 -0.87
CA HIS A 90 1.35 -10.45 -0.24
C HIS A 90 0.22 -10.93 0.69
N GLY A 91 -0.60 -10.01 1.23
CA GLY A 91 -1.70 -10.37 2.14
C GLY A 91 -1.23 -10.64 3.57
N SER A 92 -0.07 -10.12 3.98
CA SER A 92 0.41 -10.28 5.36
C SER A 92 -0.41 -9.44 6.33
N SER A 93 -0.75 -10.01 7.48
CA SER A 93 -1.38 -9.24 8.56
C SER A 93 -0.45 -8.14 9.08
N LYS A 94 -1.04 -7.05 9.57
CA LYS A 94 -0.30 -5.95 10.23
C LYS A 94 0.63 -6.47 11.32
N HIS A 95 0.18 -7.48 12.07
CA HIS A 95 0.99 -8.13 13.09
C HIS A 95 2.24 -8.83 12.52
N ALA A 96 2.10 -9.59 11.42
CA ALA A 96 3.21 -10.26 10.78
C ALA A 96 4.25 -9.26 10.25
N ILE A 97 3.79 -8.17 9.63
CA ILE A 97 4.64 -7.08 9.15
C ILE A 97 5.37 -6.42 10.32
N ALA A 98 4.66 -6.08 11.40
CA ALA A 98 5.24 -5.48 12.60
C ALA A 98 6.26 -6.42 13.29
N SER A 99 6.01 -7.72 13.30
CA SER A 99 6.92 -8.73 13.85
C SER A 99 8.23 -8.80 13.04
N TYR A 100 8.12 -8.81 11.72
CA TYR A 100 9.30 -8.73 10.83
C TYR A 100 10.05 -7.41 11.03
N TYR A 101 9.32 -6.29 11.06
CA TYR A 101 9.88 -4.95 11.25
C TYR A 101 10.61 -4.80 12.60
N HIS A 102 10.06 -5.38 13.67
CA HIS A 102 10.70 -5.44 14.99
C HIS A 102 11.99 -6.28 14.96
N ARG A 103 11.99 -7.42 14.27
CA ARG A 103 13.14 -8.32 14.16
C ARG A 103 14.36 -7.62 13.54
N VAL A 104 14.13 -6.83 12.49
CA VAL A 104 15.19 -6.09 11.77
C VAL A 104 15.41 -4.67 12.30
N ALA A 105 14.72 -4.28 13.38
CA ALA A 105 14.80 -2.92 13.91
C ALA A 105 16.20 -2.58 14.45
N ARG A 106 16.68 -1.40 14.06
CA ARG A 106 17.91 -0.81 14.61
C ARG A 106 17.62 -0.15 15.96
N PRO A 107 18.58 -0.16 16.91
CA PRO A 107 18.48 0.63 18.13
C PRO A 107 18.30 2.11 17.79
N ARG A 108 17.43 2.80 18.55
CA ARG A 108 17.10 4.21 18.35
C ARG A 108 17.34 4.98 19.64
N LYS A 109 17.62 6.28 19.52
CA LYS A 109 17.65 7.19 20.67
C LYS A 109 16.22 7.49 21.09
N MET A 110 15.82 6.97 22.25
CA MET A 110 14.50 7.17 22.84
C MET A 110 14.62 8.16 24.01
N LEU A 111 13.84 9.24 23.95
CA LEU A 111 13.79 10.24 25.01
C LEU A 111 12.85 9.75 26.10
N CYS A 112 13.39 9.01 27.06
CA CYS A 112 12.64 8.46 28.18
C CYS A 112 12.66 9.44 29.37
N ARG A 113 11.72 9.25 30.30
CA ARG A 113 11.73 9.97 31.58
C ARG A 113 13.04 9.64 32.33
N GLY A 114 13.75 10.68 32.75
CA GLY A 114 15.05 10.54 33.43
C GLY A 114 16.28 10.50 32.49
N GLY A 115 16.10 10.72 31.19
CA GLY A 115 17.20 10.86 30.22
C GLY A 115 17.04 9.98 28.99
N GLY A 116 17.73 10.35 27.90
CA GLY A 116 17.72 9.60 26.65
C GLY A 116 18.45 8.25 26.78
N ARG A 117 17.86 7.19 26.23
CA ARG A 117 18.47 5.84 26.17
C ARG A 117 18.53 5.34 24.72
N ILE A 118 19.51 4.50 24.40
CA ILE A 118 19.57 3.81 23.11
C ILE A 118 18.97 2.42 23.29
N GLN A 119 17.85 2.16 22.63
CA GLN A 119 17.16 0.87 22.75
C GLN A 119 16.48 0.51 21.43
N LYS A 120 16.30 -0.79 21.15
CA LYS A 120 15.42 -1.23 20.07
C LYS A 120 13.96 -0.89 20.41
N PRO A 121 13.15 -0.45 19.43
CA PRO A 121 11.73 -0.23 19.67
C PRO A 121 11.05 -1.54 20.09
N SER A 122 10.02 -1.45 20.94
CA SER A 122 9.23 -2.63 21.31
C SER A 122 8.35 -3.08 20.14
N LEU A 123 7.81 -4.31 20.22
CA LEU A 123 6.83 -4.79 19.25
C LEU A 123 5.56 -3.93 19.24
N ALA A 124 5.12 -3.43 20.40
CA ALA A 124 3.95 -2.54 20.48
C ALA A 124 4.20 -1.23 19.72
N THR A 125 5.40 -0.64 19.87
CA THR A 125 5.83 0.53 19.09
C THR A 125 5.84 0.22 17.59
N CYS A 126 6.38 -0.94 17.19
CA CYS A 126 6.43 -1.36 15.80
C CYS A 126 5.03 -1.54 15.19
N ARG A 127 4.07 -2.11 15.93
CA ARG A 127 2.68 -2.26 15.46
C ARG A 127 2.04 -0.89 15.21
N ARG A 128 2.17 0.02 16.17
CA ARG A 128 1.66 1.40 16.04
C ARG A 128 2.29 2.12 14.84
N GLU A 129 3.60 2.00 14.65
CA GLU A 129 4.29 2.59 13.48
C GLU A 129 3.77 2.02 12.15
N VAL A 130 3.52 0.70 12.08
CA VAL A 130 2.96 0.09 10.86
C VAL A 130 1.55 0.60 10.59
N ASP A 131 0.71 0.75 11.61
CA ASP A 131 -0.63 1.33 11.49
C ASP A 131 -0.57 2.79 11.02
N GLU A 132 0.27 3.61 11.62
CA GLU A 132 0.46 5.03 11.25
C GLU A 132 0.96 5.16 9.80
N ILE A 133 1.92 4.33 9.39
CA ILE A 133 2.45 4.33 8.02
C ILE A 133 1.37 3.94 7.01
N LEU A 134 0.59 2.89 7.29
CA LEU A 134 -0.49 2.47 6.40
C LEU A 134 -1.55 3.57 6.29
N ASN A 135 -2.01 4.13 7.42
CA ASN A 135 -3.02 5.19 7.43
C ASN A 135 -2.55 6.43 6.66
N ALA A 136 -1.29 6.86 6.85
CA ALA A 136 -0.72 7.98 6.11
C ALA A 136 -0.59 7.67 4.60
N SER A 137 -0.18 6.44 4.25
CA SER A 137 -0.09 6.02 2.84
C SER A 137 -1.45 6.07 2.16
N LEU A 138 -2.50 5.55 2.81
CA LEU A 138 -3.87 5.59 2.31
C LEU A 138 -4.35 7.03 2.13
N PHE A 139 -4.09 7.90 3.11
CA PHE A 139 -4.46 9.31 3.04
C PHE A 139 -3.81 10.02 1.84
N MET A 140 -2.54 9.72 1.54
CA MET A 140 -1.82 10.29 0.40
C MET A 140 -2.31 9.74 -0.95
N ILE A 141 -2.65 8.45 -1.01
CA ILE A 141 -3.08 7.79 -2.25
C ILE A 141 -4.51 8.23 -2.64
N TYR A 142 -5.41 8.36 -1.66
CA TYR A 142 -6.83 8.61 -1.90
C TYR A 142 -7.13 9.75 -2.89
N PRO A 143 -6.66 11.00 -2.71
CA PRO A 143 -7.05 12.12 -3.58
C PRO A 143 -6.52 11.96 -5.01
N VAL A 144 -5.34 11.37 -5.17
CA VAL A 144 -4.73 11.14 -6.50
C VAL A 144 -5.48 10.05 -7.23
N LEU A 145 -5.85 8.97 -6.52
CA LEU A 145 -6.58 7.86 -7.11
C LEU A 145 -8.01 8.25 -7.49
N ASP A 146 -8.71 8.98 -6.61
CA ASP A 146 -10.04 9.52 -6.88
C ASP A 146 -10.04 10.42 -8.12
N SER A 147 -9.04 11.31 -8.23
CA SER A 147 -8.87 12.17 -9.40
C SER A 147 -8.57 11.37 -10.67
N ALA A 148 -7.72 10.33 -10.58
CA ALA A 148 -7.39 9.48 -11.72
C ALA A 148 -8.62 8.73 -12.25
N PHE A 149 -9.46 8.19 -11.37
CA PHE A 149 -10.71 7.55 -11.77
C PHE A 149 -11.72 8.53 -12.38
N LYS A 150 -11.82 9.75 -11.83
CA LYS A 150 -12.71 10.80 -12.38
C LYS A 150 -12.27 11.30 -13.75
N ASN A 151 -10.96 11.42 -13.98
CA ASN A 151 -10.40 11.91 -15.24
C ASN A 151 -10.40 10.84 -16.35
N ARG A 152 -10.58 9.56 -16.01
CA ARG A 152 -10.62 8.48 -17.00
C ARG A 152 -11.90 8.55 -17.82
N LYS A 153 -11.76 8.62 -19.15
CA LYS A 153 -12.89 8.56 -20.09
C LYS A 153 -13.58 7.20 -19.99
N ARG A 154 -14.89 7.18 -19.72
CA ARG A 154 -15.70 5.96 -19.73
C ARG A 154 -15.87 5.48 -21.17
N VAL A 155 -15.50 4.24 -21.45
CA VAL A 155 -15.76 3.61 -22.75
C VAL A 155 -17.22 3.15 -22.82
N GLU A 156 -17.92 3.53 -23.88
CA GLU A 156 -19.28 3.07 -24.15
C GLU A 156 -19.24 1.72 -24.88
N LYS A 157 -20.31 0.92 -24.73
CA LYS A 157 -20.48 -0.27 -25.57
C LYS A 157 -20.60 0.16 -27.03
N ILE A 158 -20.04 -0.63 -27.93
CA ILE A 158 -20.15 -0.42 -29.38
C ILE A 158 -21.64 -0.33 -29.74
N LYS A 159 -22.03 0.77 -30.39
CA LYS A 159 -23.37 0.95 -30.96
C LYS A 159 -23.31 0.51 -32.41
N HIS A 160 -24.22 -0.35 -32.83
CA HIS A 160 -24.42 -0.63 -34.25
C HIS A 160 -24.95 0.64 -34.91
N VAL A 161 -24.20 1.17 -35.89
CA VAL A 161 -24.66 2.26 -36.74
C VAL A 161 -25.49 1.60 -37.85
N ALA A 162 -26.78 1.95 -37.91
CA ALA A 162 -27.72 1.47 -38.92
C ALA A 162 -27.47 2.14 -40.28
#